data_AF-A0A5J4VN10-F1
#
_entry.id   AF-A0A5J4VN10-F1
#
_cell.length_a   1.000
_cell.length_b   1.000
_cell.length_c   1.000
_cell.angle_alpha   90.00
_cell.angle_beta   90.00
_cell.angle_gamma   90.00
#
_symmetry.space_group_name_H-M   'P 1'
#
loop_
_entity.id
_entity.type
_entity.pdbx_description
1 polymer ?
#
loop_
_entity_poly.entity_id
_entity_poly.type
_entity_poly.pdbx_seq_one_letter_code
_entity_poly.pdbx_strand_id
1 'polypeptide(L)'
;MVVFDQLISSGIWEFSVKGNQIRTVGTGIGIIDARQIEIPHPFYIRSSNNNSSICYIGKTIWIKGIGKVDTGSNDIKSGDEVSAIVDLESDPHSFNIKVNNEIQPFSVISFPDGVKFILTFGIMNDEWEFISLKELDKSLDLGEEDRRKIYKYL
;
A
#
# COMPACT_ATOMS: atom_id res chain seq x y z
N MET A 1 -7.71 -1.69 11.28
CA MET A 1 -7.62 -1.21 9.87
C MET A 1 -8.76 -0.24 9.63
N VAL A 2 -8.49 0.85 8.92
CA VAL A 2 -9.48 1.84 8.51
C VAL A 2 -9.44 1.93 6.99
N VAL A 3 -10.61 2.00 6.35
CA VAL A 3 -10.74 2.18 4.91
C VAL A 3 -11.09 3.64 4.63
N PHE A 4 -10.35 4.25 3.71
CA PHE A 4 -10.73 5.54 3.15
C PHE A 4 -11.78 5.27 2.06
N ASP A 5 -13.03 5.68 2.32
CA ASP A 5 -14.19 5.29 1.50
C ASP A 5 -14.31 6.09 0.18
N GLN A 6 -13.22 6.13 -0.56
CA GLN A 6 -13.14 6.66 -1.92
C GLN A 6 -12.79 5.51 -2.86
N LEU A 7 -13.67 5.23 -3.82
CA LEU A 7 -13.39 4.28 -4.90
C LEU A 7 -12.43 4.92 -5.91
N ILE A 8 -11.34 4.22 -6.22
CA ILE A 8 -10.41 4.51 -7.30
C ILE A 8 -10.58 3.42 -8.35
N SER A 9 -11.02 3.80 -9.56
CA SER A 9 -11.28 2.85 -10.66
C SER A 9 -10.65 3.24 -12.00
N SER A 10 -9.89 4.34 -12.04
CA SER A 10 -9.15 4.82 -13.22
C SER A 10 -8.08 5.82 -12.81
N GLY A 11 -7.14 6.09 -13.70
CA GLY A 11 -6.09 7.09 -13.51
C GLY A 11 -4.98 6.60 -12.59
N ILE A 12 -4.11 7.53 -12.20
CA ILE A 12 -2.96 7.29 -11.34
C ILE A 12 -3.14 8.12 -10.08
N TRP A 13 -3.14 7.48 -8.91
CA TRP A 13 -3.49 8.12 -7.66
C TRP A 13 -2.40 7.94 -6.61
N GLU A 14 -2.13 9.01 -5.88
CA GLU A 14 -1.25 9.03 -4.73
C GLU A 14 -2.03 9.40 -3.46
N PHE A 15 -2.03 8.49 -2.49
CA PHE A 15 -2.58 8.68 -1.16
C PHE A 15 -1.44 8.81 -0.15
N SER A 16 -1.27 10.01 0.40
CA SER A 16 -0.15 10.38 1.27
C SER A 16 -0.63 10.61 2.70
N VAL A 17 0.12 10.05 3.64
CA VAL A 17 -0.09 10.18 5.08
C VAL A 17 1.24 10.38 5.80
N LYS A 18 1.19 10.94 6.99
CA LYS A 18 2.34 11.06 7.88
C LYS A 18 2.11 10.27 9.16
N GLY A 19 3.08 9.46 9.55
CA GLY A 19 3.02 8.73 10.80
C GLY A 19 3.47 9.61 11.96
N ASN A 20 2.57 10.30 12.65
CA ASN A 20 2.94 11.21 13.75
C ASN A 20 3.42 10.43 14.98
N GLN A 21 2.75 9.33 15.29
CA GLN A 21 3.17 8.41 16.35
C GLN A 21 3.00 6.98 15.85
N ILE A 22 4.10 6.29 15.58
CA ILE A 22 4.11 4.93 15.05
C ILE A 22 4.92 4.04 15.97
N ARG A 23 4.30 3.01 16.53
CA ARG A 23 5.03 1.89 17.14
C ARG A 23 5.01 0.75 16.12
N THR A 24 6.19 0.42 15.61
CA THR A 24 6.48 -0.34 14.37
C THR A 24 5.71 -1.65 14.11
N VAL A 25 5.04 -2.25 15.10
CA VAL A 25 4.37 -3.54 14.93
C VAL A 25 2.93 -3.34 14.45
N GLY A 26 2.64 -3.66 13.19
CA GLY A 26 1.26 -3.73 12.67
C GLY A 26 0.75 -2.47 11.97
N THR A 27 1.57 -1.42 11.94
CA THR A 27 1.22 -0.11 11.35
C THR A 27 1.69 0.00 9.90
N GLY A 28 0.84 0.55 9.04
CA GLY A 28 1.04 0.47 7.61
C GLY A 28 -0.06 1.12 6.79
N ILE A 29 0.12 1.00 5.48
CA ILE A 29 -0.71 1.60 4.44
C ILE A 29 -0.91 0.58 3.32
N GLY A 30 -2.02 0.69 2.59
CA GLY A 30 -2.29 -0.25 1.51
C GLY A 30 -3.49 0.09 0.67
N ILE A 31 -3.93 -0.92 -0.08
CA ILE A 31 -5.16 -0.93 -0.86
C ILE A 31 -5.96 -2.20 -0.60
N ILE A 32 -7.25 -2.14 -0.87
CA ILE A 32 -8.16 -3.29 -0.84
C ILE A 32 -9.09 -3.24 -2.06
N ASP A 33 -9.42 -4.40 -2.62
CA ASP A 33 -10.46 -4.52 -3.66
C ASP A 33 -11.75 -3.85 -3.19
N ALA A 34 -12.28 -2.93 -3.98
CA ALA A 34 -13.47 -2.15 -3.62
C ALA A 34 -14.74 -3.01 -3.47
N ARG A 35 -14.75 -4.23 -4.02
CA ARG A 35 -15.83 -5.21 -3.89
C ARG A 35 -15.78 -5.98 -2.57
N GLN A 36 -14.70 -5.84 -1.81
CA GLN A 36 -14.57 -6.49 -0.51
C GLN A 36 -15.61 -5.90 0.47
N ILE A 37 -16.47 -6.77 1.02
CA ILE A 37 -17.53 -6.38 1.96
C ILE A 37 -17.02 -6.36 3.40
N GLU A 38 -16.16 -7.32 3.77
CA GLU A 38 -15.56 -7.41 5.10
C GLU A 38 -14.10 -6.99 5.05
N ILE A 39 -13.64 -6.20 6.02
CA ILE A 39 -12.27 -5.68 6.08
C ILE A 39 -11.40 -6.69 6.86
N PRO A 40 -10.66 -7.61 6.20
CA PRO A 40 -9.89 -8.63 6.91
C PRO A 40 -8.65 -8.01 7.56
N HIS A 41 -8.11 -8.65 8.59
CA HIS A 41 -6.79 -8.27 9.07
C HIS A 41 -5.73 -8.61 8.00
N PRO A 42 -4.78 -7.71 7.68
CA PRO A 42 -3.76 -7.94 6.65
C PRO A 42 -2.86 -9.17 6.86
N PHE A 43 -2.77 -9.66 8.09
CA PHE A 43 -1.99 -10.85 8.49
C PHE A 43 -2.81 -12.14 8.48
N TYR A 44 -4.12 -12.09 8.20
CA TYR A 44 -4.99 -13.24 8.37
C TYR A 44 -4.82 -14.24 7.20
N ILE A 45 -3.79 -15.08 7.30
CA ILE A 45 -3.39 -16.07 6.28
C ILE A 45 -4.49 -17.13 6.07
N ARG A 46 -5.28 -17.46 7.11
CA ARG A 46 -6.36 -18.46 7.02
C ARG A 46 -7.50 -18.04 6.09
N SER A 47 -7.54 -16.78 5.66
CA SER A 47 -8.50 -16.27 4.69
C SER A 47 -7.83 -15.69 3.45
N SER A 48 -6.65 -16.15 3.04
CA SER A 48 -5.99 -15.61 1.83
C SER A 48 -6.90 -15.60 0.59
N ASN A 49 -7.81 -16.57 0.48
CA ASN A 49 -8.83 -16.62 -0.58
C ASN A 49 -9.91 -15.52 -0.46
N ASN A 50 -10.12 -14.99 0.75
CA ASN A 50 -11.12 -13.94 1.06
C ASN A 50 -10.45 -12.63 1.51
N ASN A 51 -9.13 -12.52 1.34
CA ASN A 51 -8.37 -11.33 1.69
C ASN A 51 -7.88 -10.70 0.40
N SER A 52 -8.54 -9.63 -0.02
CA SER A 52 -8.22 -8.90 -1.24
C SER A 52 -7.43 -7.61 -0.98
N SER A 53 -6.63 -7.60 0.09
CA SER A 53 -5.78 -6.46 0.44
C SER A 53 -4.32 -6.64 0.03
N ILE A 54 -3.67 -5.51 -0.25
CA ILE A 54 -2.23 -5.35 -0.37
C ILE A 54 -1.82 -4.30 0.65
N CYS A 55 -1.01 -4.67 1.65
CA CYS A 55 -0.62 -3.78 2.74
C CYS A 55 0.88 -3.77 2.94
N TYR A 56 1.49 -2.59 2.95
CA TYR A 56 2.85 -2.41 3.41
C TYR A 56 2.85 -2.11 4.90
N ILE A 57 3.35 -3.07 5.68
CA ILE A 57 3.31 -3.02 7.15
C ILE A 57 4.71 -3.26 7.69
N GLY A 58 5.17 -2.32 8.50
CA GLY A 58 6.59 -2.20 8.83
C GLY A 58 7.43 -2.09 7.57
N LYS A 59 8.25 -3.12 7.29
CA LYS A 59 9.05 -3.26 6.05
C LYS A 59 8.59 -4.38 5.09
N THR A 60 7.43 -4.96 5.35
CA THR A 60 6.93 -6.16 4.64
C THR A 60 5.71 -5.79 3.81
N ILE A 61 5.70 -6.18 2.54
CA ILE A 61 4.50 -6.10 1.70
C ILE A 61 3.68 -7.40 1.88
N TRP A 62 2.44 -7.26 2.33
CA TRP A 62 1.50 -8.35 2.55
C TRP A 62 0.50 -8.35 1.41
N ILE A 63 0.47 -9.45 0.65
CA ILE A 63 -0.42 -9.62 -0.50
C ILE A 63 -1.37 -10.75 -0.14
N LYS A 64 -2.67 -10.44 0.00
CA LYS A 64 -3.71 -11.43 0.36
C LYS A 64 -3.36 -12.23 1.63
N GLY A 65 -2.78 -11.57 2.63
CA GLY A 65 -2.33 -12.23 3.86
C GLY A 65 -0.92 -12.83 3.82
N ILE A 66 -0.26 -12.89 2.66
CA ILE A 66 1.06 -13.51 2.50
C ILE A 66 2.14 -12.43 2.49
N GLY A 67 2.99 -12.41 3.52
CA GLY A 67 4.11 -11.49 3.62
C GLY A 67 5.22 -11.80 2.62
N LYS A 68 5.73 -10.77 1.94
CA LYS A 68 6.94 -10.80 1.11
C LYS A 68 7.95 -9.86 1.75
N VAL A 69 9.04 -10.43 2.24
CA VAL A 69 10.12 -9.67 2.87
C VAL A 69 11.13 -9.26 1.80
N ASP A 70 11.44 -7.97 1.74
CA ASP A 70 12.54 -7.44 0.95
C ASP A 70 13.62 -6.85 1.87
N THR A 71 14.89 -7.12 1.56
CA THR A 71 16.05 -6.66 2.32
C THR A 71 16.33 -5.17 2.12
N GLY A 72 15.83 -4.56 1.04
CA GLY A 72 16.01 -3.13 0.74
C GLY A 72 14.86 -2.22 1.23
N SER A 73 13.80 -2.79 1.79
CA SER A 73 12.62 -2.02 2.24
C SER A 73 12.87 -1.32 3.58
N ASN A 74 12.44 -0.06 3.68
CA ASN A 74 12.53 0.77 4.87
C ASN A 74 11.34 0.50 5.82
N ASP A 75 11.60 0.36 7.12
CA ASP A 75 10.53 0.29 8.10
C ASP A 75 9.84 1.67 8.25
N ILE A 76 8.52 1.70 8.40
CA ILE A 76 7.77 2.93 8.68
C ILE A 76 8.02 3.36 10.13
N LYS A 77 8.43 4.61 10.34
CA LYS A 77 8.72 5.19 11.65
C LYS A 77 7.92 6.46 11.89
N SER A 78 7.88 6.88 13.17
CA SER A 78 7.33 8.19 13.52
C SER A 78 8.10 9.30 12.79
N GLY A 79 7.35 10.23 12.21
CA GLY A 79 7.86 11.34 11.41
C GLY A 79 7.86 11.06 9.90
N ASP A 80 7.77 9.80 9.46
CA ASP A 80 7.83 9.45 8.05
C ASP A 80 6.55 9.88 7.32
N GLU A 81 6.72 10.43 6.11
CA GLU A 81 5.66 10.57 5.13
C GLU A 81 5.64 9.33 4.23
N VAL A 82 4.49 8.67 4.16
CA VAL A 82 4.28 7.44 3.42
C VAL A 82 3.18 7.66 2.40
N SER A 83 3.44 7.29 1.14
CA SER A 83 2.46 7.35 0.07
C SER A 83 2.21 5.98 -0.55
N ALA A 84 0.93 5.64 -0.71
CA ALA A 84 0.47 4.53 -1.54
C ALA A 84 0.11 5.05 -2.92
N ILE A 85 0.70 4.45 -3.95
CA ILE A 85 0.58 4.92 -5.32
C ILE A 85 -0.02 3.79 -6.16
N VAL A 86 -1.17 4.08 -6.74
CA VAL A 86 -1.95 3.16 -7.57
C VAL A 86 -1.93 3.69 -8.99
N ASP A 87 -1.45 2.89 -9.92
CA ASP A 87 -1.48 3.16 -11.35
C ASP A 87 -2.43 2.15 -12.02
N LEU A 88 -3.61 2.64 -12.40
CA LEU A 88 -4.63 1.88 -13.14
C LEU A 88 -4.57 2.14 -14.66
N GLU A 89 -3.60 2.91 -15.14
CA GLU A 89 -3.40 3.16 -16.57
C GLU A 89 -2.34 2.21 -17.17
N SER A 90 -1.37 1.79 -16.35
CA SER A 90 -0.38 0.77 -16.71
C SER A 90 -1.02 -0.61 -16.93
N ASP A 91 -0.51 -1.36 -17.91
CA ASP A 91 -0.87 -2.77 -18.12
C ASP A 91 0.37 -3.68 -17.91
N PRO A 92 0.42 -4.46 -16.82
CA PRO A 92 -0.60 -4.61 -15.76
C PRO A 92 -0.62 -3.42 -14.79
N HIS A 93 -1.79 -3.19 -14.14
CA HIS A 93 -1.92 -2.19 -13.06
C HIS A 93 -0.81 -2.36 -12.03
N SER A 94 -0.33 -1.26 -11.47
CA SER A 94 0.80 -1.26 -10.53
C SER A 94 0.51 -0.54 -9.22
N PHE A 95 1.02 -1.11 -8.13
CA PHE A 95 0.93 -0.58 -6.78
C PHE A 95 2.34 -0.44 -6.22
N ASN A 96 2.66 0.78 -5.79
CA ASN A 96 3.97 1.15 -5.28
C ASN A 96 3.83 1.88 -3.95
N ILE A 97 4.89 1.83 -3.14
CA ILE A 97 5.00 2.57 -1.89
C ILE A 97 6.15 3.55 -1.99
N LYS A 98 5.94 4.77 -1.50
CA LYS A 98 6.96 5.79 -1.33
C LYS A 98 7.08 6.11 0.15
N VAL A 99 8.29 6.14 0.69
CA VAL A 99 8.59 6.55 2.08
C VAL A 99 9.59 7.71 2.00
N ASN A 100 9.25 8.87 2.55
CA ASN A 100 10.08 10.08 2.53
C ASN A 100 10.64 10.42 1.13
N ASN A 101 9.76 10.38 0.11
CA ASN A 101 10.08 10.58 -1.31
C ASN A 101 10.94 9.48 -1.98
N GLU A 102 11.28 8.40 -1.28
CA GLU A 102 11.97 7.25 -1.86
C GLU A 102 10.99 6.12 -2.15
N ILE A 103 10.94 5.68 -3.41
CA ILE A 103 10.12 4.53 -3.81
C ILE A 103 10.75 3.26 -3.25
N GLN A 104 9.94 2.43 -2.59
CA GLN A 104 10.37 1.15 -2.05
C GLN A 104 10.73 0.17 -3.18
N PRO A 105 11.69 -0.75 -2.96
CA PRO A 105 12.30 -1.54 -4.03
C PRO A 105 11.42 -2.70 -4.55
N PHE A 106 10.10 -2.52 -4.54
CA PHE A 106 9.13 -3.47 -5.07
C PHE A 106 7.98 -2.77 -5.78
N SER A 107 7.29 -3.54 -6.62
CA SER A 107 5.99 -3.18 -7.20
C SER A 107 5.06 -4.40 -7.11
N VAL A 108 3.80 -4.17 -6.76
CA VAL A 108 2.76 -5.20 -6.82
C VAL A 108 1.92 -4.96 -8.07
N ILE A 109 1.72 -6.00 -8.87
CA ILE A 109 1.00 -5.92 -10.14
C ILE A 109 -0.19 -6.86 -10.23
N SER A 110 -1.06 -6.59 -11.21
CA SER A 110 -2.20 -7.45 -11.58
C SER A 110 -3.26 -7.57 -10.47
N PHE A 111 -3.48 -6.49 -9.73
CA PHE A 111 -4.57 -6.38 -8.74
C PHE A 111 -5.87 -5.84 -9.41
N PRO A 112 -7.03 -5.94 -8.74
CA PRO A 112 -8.34 -5.62 -9.34
C PRO A 112 -8.49 -4.16 -9.79
N ASP A 113 -9.38 -3.94 -10.76
CA ASP A 113 -9.60 -2.64 -11.44
C ASP A 113 -10.20 -1.54 -10.54
N GLY A 114 -10.66 -1.89 -9.35
CA GLY A 114 -11.27 -0.96 -8.40
C GLY A 114 -10.73 -1.19 -7.00
N VAL A 115 -10.15 -0.15 -6.40
CA VAL A 115 -9.55 -0.23 -5.08
C VAL A 115 -9.98 0.92 -4.17
N LYS A 116 -9.82 0.71 -2.87
CA LYS A 116 -9.88 1.74 -1.83
C LYS A 116 -8.59 1.75 -1.04
N PHE A 117 -8.15 2.92 -0.60
CA PHE A 117 -6.97 3.04 0.26
C PHE A 117 -7.29 2.63 1.70
N ILE A 118 -6.30 2.05 2.37
CA ILE A 118 -6.43 1.57 3.76
C ILE A 118 -5.23 1.98 4.61
N LEU A 119 -5.51 2.19 5.89
CA LEU A 119 -4.50 2.40 6.92
C LEU A 119 -4.63 1.33 8.00
N THR A 120 -3.48 0.82 8.45
CA THR A 120 -3.41 -0.15 9.54
C THR A 120 -2.82 0.54 10.76
N PHE A 121 -3.36 0.17 11.91
CA PHE A 121 -2.94 0.65 13.23
C PHE A 121 -2.51 -0.59 13.98
N GLY A 122 -1.28 -0.59 14.45
CA GLY A 122 -0.66 -1.74 15.08
C GLY A 122 -1.05 -1.90 16.53
N ILE A 123 -1.05 -0.77 17.26
CA ILE A 123 -1.34 -0.73 18.67
C ILE A 123 -2.19 0.50 19.05
N MET A 124 -2.59 0.55 20.32
CA MET A 124 -3.23 1.72 20.90
C MET A 124 -2.31 2.95 20.81
N ASN A 125 -2.87 4.08 20.38
CA ASN A 125 -2.20 5.38 20.19
C ASN A 125 -1.23 5.45 19.01
N ASP A 126 -1.35 4.57 18.00
CA ASP A 126 -0.78 4.89 16.69
C ASP A 126 -1.58 6.02 16.05
N GLU A 127 -0.88 6.98 15.44
CA GLU A 127 -1.46 8.19 14.88
C GLU A 127 -0.97 8.40 13.45
N TRP A 128 -1.94 8.42 12.53
CA TRP A 128 -1.76 8.82 11.14
C TRP A 128 -2.36 10.21 10.93
N GLU A 129 -1.63 11.07 10.25
CA GLU A 129 -2.12 12.33 9.71
C GLU A 129 -2.35 12.16 8.20
N PHE A 130 -3.56 12.47 7.75
CA PHE A 130 -3.86 12.55 6.32
C PHE A 130 -3.20 13.80 5.74
N ILE A 131 -2.39 13.62 4.69
CA ILE A 131 -1.73 14.72 3.99
C ILE A 131 -2.48 15.06 2.71
N SER A 132 -2.67 14.08 1.82
CA SER A 132 -3.41 14.32 0.59
C SER A 132 -3.88 13.03 -0.11
N LEU A 133 -4.89 13.20 -0.95
CA LEU A 133 -5.27 12.26 -1.99
C LEU A 133 -5.27 13.04 -3.31
N LYS A 134 -4.42 12.65 -4.26
CA LYS A 134 -4.25 13.36 -5.53
C LYS A 134 -4.21 12.39 -6.69
N GLU A 135 -4.85 12.77 -7.78
CA GLU A 135 -4.62 12.18 -9.09
C GLU A 135 -3.33 12.78 -9.67
N LEU A 136 -2.53 11.96 -10.34
CA LEU A 136 -1.25 12.32 -10.93
C LEU A 136 -1.39 12.36 -12.46
N ASP A 137 -0.77 13.36 -13.10
CA ASP A 137 -0.83 13.52 -14.56
C ASP A 137 -0.04 12.47 -15.35
N LYS A 138 0.88 11.77 -14.68
CA LYS A 138 1.71 10.74 -15.28
C LYS A 138 2.13 9.70 -14.24
N SER A 139 2.45 8.51 -14.71
CA SER A 139 3.06 7.48 -13.88
C SER A 139 4.38 7.98 -13.30
N LEU A 140 4.76 7.38 -12.18
CA LEU A 140 6.06 7.66 -11.57
C LEU A 140 7.14 7.36 -12.61
N ASP A 141 8.04 8.32 -12.83
CA ASP A 141 9.20 8.13 -13.69
C ASP A 141 10.20 7.22 -12.95
N LEU A 142 10.11 5.91 -13.23
CA LEU A 142 10.78 4.87 -12.45
C LEU A 142 12.27 4.71 -12.79
N GLY A 143 12.79 5.41 -13.82
CA GLY A 143 14.16 5.28 -14.31
C GLY A 143 14.47 3.91 -14.97
N GLU A 144 15.42 3.87 -15.91
CA GLU A 144 15.77 2.65 -16.65
C GLU A 144 16.58 1.61 -15.84
N GLU A 145 17.07 1.96 -14.65
CA GLU A 145 17.89 1.08 -13.78
C GLU A 145 17.08 0.24 -12.78
N ASP A 146 15.75 0.22 -12.94
CA ASP A 146 14.84 -0.20 -11.90
C ASP A 146 14.77 -1.73 -11.73
N ARG A 147 15.75 -2.30 -11.04
CA ARG A 147 15.81 -3.70 -10.60
C ARG A 147 14.80 -4.00 -9.48
N ARG A 148 13.60 -3.41 -9.53
CA ARG A 148 12.56 -3.62 -8.51
C ARG A 148 12.04 -5.04 -8.56
N LYS A 149 11.76 -5.59 -7.38
CA LYS A 149 11.07 -6.89 -7.30
C LYS A 149 9.62 -6.72 -7.67
N ILE A 150 9.18 -7.48 -8.66
CA ILE A 150 7.79 -7.51 -9.08
C ILE A 150 7.09 -8.65 -8.35
N TYR A 151 6.05 -8.32 -7.60
CA TYR A 151 5.16 -9.30 -6.97
C TYR A 151 3.81 -9.32 -7.69
N LYS A 152 3.32 -10.51 -8.03
CA LYS A 152 1.98 -10.67 -8.59
C LYS A 152 0.95 -10.86 -7.47
N TYR A 153 -0.22 -10.29 -7.65
CA TYR A 153 -1.40 -10.41 -6.78
C TYR A 153 -2.11 -11.80 -6.85
N LEU A 154 -1.37 -12.91 -7.10
CA LEU A 154 -1.96 -14.26 -7.21
C LEU A 154 -2.49 -14.77 -5.87
#